data_AF-A0A565BJR8-F1
#
_entry.id   AF-A0A565BJR8-F1
#
_cell.length_a   1.000
_cell.length_b   1.000
_cell.length_c   1.000
_cell.angle_alpha   90.00
_cell.angle_beta   90.00
_cell.angle_gamma   90.00
#
_symmetry.space_group_name_H-M   'P 1'
#
loop_
_entity.id
_entity.type
_entity.pdbx_description
1 polymer ?
#
loop_
_entity_poly.entity_id
_entity_poly.type
_entity_poly.pdbx_seq_one_letter_code
_entity_poly.pdbx_strand_id
1 'polypeptide(L)'
;MGFRDFPFVVRSSSRDPRRFPSHREVLAYLQDFAKEFGIEEMIRFEMTVLRVAPANGEGGIGKWRIESTEKEKKVGHDEIYDALVVCNGHYIEPRLADIPGISSWPGKEMHSDNRTIQRSGCCAYWKRCNAEDISRDIARAAKEVHVAYWSNAADTFIKQTGHTNLWIHSMIERVHEDGSVVFQNGITILIDVIIHCTGYKYHFSFLDTNGIVTVDDNRVGPLYKHIFPPTLAPSLSFIGIAWKIVPFPIFELQSKWIAGVLSGRITLPSKEDMMVEIETLYATYEAQGIPKR
;
A
#
# COMPACT_ATOMS: atom_id res chain seq x y z
N MET A 1 -5.19 -4.36 -17.01
CA MET A 1 -4.85 -3.25 -16.09
C MET A 1 -5.69 -2.02 -16.35
N GLY A 2 -5.94 -1.63 -17.61
CA GLY A 2 -6.65 -0.39 -17.92
C GLY A 2 -8.07 -0.25 -17.34
N PHE A 3 -8.54 0.99 -17.30
CA PHE A 3 -9.93 1.37 -17.07
C PHE A 3 -10.86 0.75 -18.12
N ARG A 4 -12.13 0.56 -17.75
CA ARG A 4 -13.12 -0.15 -18.58
C ARG A 4 -13.49 0.61 -19.84
N ASP A 5 -13.55 1.93 -19.75
CA ASP A 5 -13.87 2.86 -20.85
C ASP A 5 -12.63 3.49 -21.49
N PHE A 6 -11.42 3.14 -21.01
CA PHE A 6 -10.16 3.63 -21.57
C PHE A 6 -9.14 2.48 -21.66
N PRO A 7 -9.19 1.66 -22.72
CA PRO A 7 -8.34 0.48 -22.85
C PRO A 7 -6.85 0.80 -22.76
N PHE A 8 -6.10 -0.01 -22.01
CA PHE A 8 -4.63 0.10 -21.94
C PHE A 8 -4.01 -0.65 -23.13
N VAL A 9 -3.96 0.04 -24.25
CA VAL A 9 -3.38 -0.43 -25.52
C VAL A 9 -2.29 0.52 -26.00
N VAL A 10 -1.39 0.01 -26.81
CA VAL A 10 -0.27 0.78 -27.39
C VAL A 10 -0.83 1.79 -28.39
N ARG A 11 -0.70 3.10 -28.09
CA ARG A 11 -1.27 4.17 -28.92
C ARG A 11 -0.35 4.72 -30.00
N SER A 12 0.96 4.52 -29.88
CA SER A 12 1.94 4.97 -30.87
C SER A 12 3.21 4.13 -30.85
N SER A 13 3.99 4.21 -31.93
CA SER A 13 5.22 3.41 -32.12
C SER A 13 6.35 3.77 -31.15
N SER A 14 6.29 4.93 -30.49
CA SER A 14 7.28 5.37 -29.50
C SER A 14 7.02 4.84 -28.07
N ARG A 15 5.90 4.14 -27.87
CA ARG A 15 5.48 3.57 -26.58
C ARG A 15 6.09 2.19 -26.36
N ASP A 16 6.10 1.74 -25.12
CA ASP A 16 6.54 0.39 -24.77
C ASP A 16 5.47 -0.63 -25.23
N PRO A 17 5.74 -1.46 -26.25
CA PRO A 17 4.71 -2.30 -26.85
C PRO A 17 4.50 -3.62 -26.08
N ARG A 18 5.26 -3.85 -25.00
CA ARG A 18 5.26 -5.12 -24.28
C ARG A 18 3.96 -5.29 -23.51
N ARG A 19 3.49 -6.55 -23.41
CA ARG A 19 2.33 -6.91 -22.58
C ARG A 19 2.55 -6.64 -21.08
N PHE A 20 3.80 -6.73 -20.63
CA PHE A 20 4.25 -6.32 -19.30
C PHE A 20 5.21 -5.15 -19.47
N PRO A 21 4.69 -3.93 -19.69
CA PRO A 21 5.53 -2.79 -19.96
C PRO A 21 6.16 -2.25 -18.67
N SER A 22 7.11 -1.33 -18.82
CA SER A 22 7.72 -0.65 -17.67
C SER A 22 6.73 0.31 -16.98
N HIS A 23 7.05 0.72 -15.74
CA HIS A 23 6.28 1.72 -15.00
C HIS A 23 6.14 3.06 -15.74
N ARG A 24 7.07 3.38 -16.67
CA ARG A 24 7.01 4.60 -17.49
C ARG A 24 5.82 4.58 -18.45
N GLU A 25 5.52 3.43 -19.03
CA GLU A 25 4.37 3.26 -19.91
C GLU A 25 3.06 3.36 -19.13
N VAL A 26 3.01 2.77 -17.94
CA VAL A 26 1.86 2.87 -17.03
C VAL A 26 1.60 4.32 -16.63
N LEU A 27 2.66 5.06 -16.25
CA LEU A 27 2.55 6.49 -15.93
C LEU A 27 1.94 7.26 -17.09
N ALA A 28 2.46 7.07 -18.29
CA ALA A 28 2.01 7.87 -19.40
C ALA A 28 0.64 7.43 -19.94
N TYR A 29 0.22 6.17 -19.73
CA TYR A 29 -1.18 5.77 -19.88
C TYR A 29 -2.13 6.53 -18.93
N LEU A 30 -1.72 6.75 -17.68
CA LEU A 30 -2.50 7.54 -16.72
C LEU A 30 -2.53 9.03 -17.06
N GLN A 31 -1.43 9.58 -17.61
CA GLN A 31 -1.41 10.95 -18.13
C GLN A 31 -2.34 11.10 -19.33
N ASP A 32 -2.32 10.16 -20.28
CA ASP A 32 -3.25 10.16 -21.41
C ASP A 32 -4.70 10.09 -20.93
N PHE A 33 -4.99 9.27 -19.91
CA PHE A 33 -6.32 9.20 -19.28
C PHE A 33 -6.73 10.54 -18.66
N ALA A 34 -5.86 11.15 -17.85
CA ALA A 34 -6.15 12.41 -17.18
C ALA A 34 -6.42 13.55 -18.17
N LYS A 35 -5.64 13.57 -19.27
CA LYS A 35 -5.80 14.53 -20.36
C LYS A 35 -7.10 14.31 -21.15
N GLU A 36 -7.40 13.07 -21.54
CA GLU A 36 -8.63 12.74 -22.31
C GLU A 36 -9.90 13.20 -21.59
N PHE A 37 -9.94 12.99 -20.27
CA PHE A 37 -11.12 13.30 -19.45
C PHE A 37 -11.06 14.66 -18.76
N GLY A 38 -10.07 15.52 -19.08
CA GLY A 38 -9.95 16.87 -18.54
C GLY A 38 -9.75 16.93 -17.02
N ILE A 39 -9.18 15.89 -16.42
CA ILE A 39 -9.02 15.76 -14.96
C ILE A 39 -7.89 16.68 -14.46
N GLU A 40 -6.88 16.94 -15.28
CA GLU A 40 -5.72 17.77 -14.91
C GLU A 40 -6.12 19.18 -14.45
N GLU A 41 -7.18 19.76 -15.04
CA GLU A 41 -7.70 21.09 -14.70
C GLU A 41 -8.33 21.14 -13.30
N MET A 42 -8.69 19.99 -12.74
CA MET A 42 -9.30 19.86 -11.41
C MET A 42 -8.26 19.63 -10.31
N ILE A 43 -6.99 19.38 -10.67
CA ILE A 43 -5.93 19.02 -9.72
C ILE A 43 -5.12 20.26 -9.33
N ARG A 44 -4.99 20.51 -8.03
CA ARG A 44 -4.02 21.44 -7.48
C ARG A 44 -2.73 20.70 -7.14
N PHE A 45 -1.76 20.72 -8.05
CA PHE A 45 -0.43 20.14 -7.80
C PHE A 45 0.33 20.92 -6.73
N GLU A 46 1.33 20.27 -6.12
CA GLU A 46 2.18 20.84 -5.06
C GLU A 46 1.42 21.32 -3.80
N MET A 47 0.16 20.90 -3.69
CA MET A 47 -0.72 21.12 -2.56
C MET A 47 -0.63 19.92 -1.61
N THR A 48 -0.13 20.15 -0.39
CA THR A 48 -0.09 19.09 0.64
C THR A 48 -1.23 19.30 1.62
N VAL A 49 -2.12 18.31 1.76
CA VAL A 49 -3.15 18.30 2.81
C VAL A 49 -2.46 18.01 4.14
N LEU A 50 -2.62 18.93 5.10
CA LEU A 50 -2.01 18.86 6.42
C LEU A 50 -2.97 18.25 7.44
N ARG A 51 -4.24 18.66 7.38
CA ARG A 51 -5.27 18.26 8.33
C ARG A 51 -6.65 18.32 7.70
N VAL A 52 -7.49 17.36 8.04
CA VAL A 52 -8.89 17.27 7.65
C VAL A 52 -9.70 16.89 8.88
N ALA A 53 -10.72 17.67 9.19
CA ALA A 53 -11.58 17.47 10.35
C ALA A 53 -13.03 17.89 10.05
N PRO A 54 -14.02 17.40 10.81
CA PRO A 54 -15.40 17.91 10.72
C PRO A 54 -15.44 19.42 10.98
N ALA A 55 -16.07 20.19 10.09
CA ALA A 55 -16.11 21.66 10.16
C ALA A 55 -16.88 22.18 11.39
N ASN A 56 -17.86 21.41 11.87
CA ASN A 56 -18.74 21.81 12.99
C ASN A 56 -18.31 21.21 14.34
N GLY A 57 -17.17 20.52 14.43
CA GLY A 57 -16.66 19.93 15.68
C GLY A 57 -17.41 18.69 16.20
N GLU A 58 -18.66 18.47 15.78
CA GLU A 58 -19.43 17.27 16.09
C GLU A 58 -19.23 16.19 15.01
N GLY A 59 -18.88 14.96 15.42
CA GLY A 59 -18.57 13.81 14.55
C GLY A 59 -19.77 13.21 13.80
N GLY A 60 -20.70 14.05 13.34
CA GLY A 60 -21.84 13.68 12.51
C GLY A 60 -21.62 13.90 11.02
N ILE A 61 -22.63 13.58 10.21
CA ILE A 61 -22.70 13.88 8.77
C ILE A 61 -22.59 15.39 8.61
N GLY A 62 -21.54 15.86 7.92
CA GLY A 62 -21.27 17.30 7.87
C GLY A 62 -20.18 17.67 6.90
N LYS A 63 -19.95 18.98 6.80
CA LYS A 63 -18.89 19.53 5.96
C LYS A 63 -17.52 19.25 6.56
N TRP A 64 -16.53 19.14 5.70
CA TRP A 64 -15.14 18.85 6.03
C TRP A 64 -14.30 20.10 5.86
N ARG A 65 -13.57 20.47 6.92
CA ARG A 65 -12.55 21.51 6.86
C ARG A 65 -11.23 20.87 6.45
N ILE A 66 -10.60 21.41 5.42
CA ILE A 66 -9.33 20.93 4.86
C ILE A 66 -8.30 22.04 4.98
N GLU A 67 -7.27 21.79 5.78
CA GLU A 67 -6.09 22.64 5.90
C GLU A 67 -5.00 22.08 4.99
N SER A 68 -4.45 22.92 4.12
CA SER A 68 -3.41 22.51 3.15
C SER A 68 -2.35 23.60 2.93
N THR A 69 -1.17 23.21 2.43
CA THR A 69 -0.08 24.17 2.14
C THR A 69 0.62 23.96 0.80
N GLU A 70 0.93 25.06 0.11
CA GLU A 70 1.72 25.07 -1.12
C GLU A 70 3.19 24.81 -0.74
N LYS A 71 3.78 23.72 -1.24
CA LYS A 71 5.14 23.29 -0.86
C LYS A 71 6.19 24.39 -0.98
N GLU A 72 6.15 25.18 -2.04
CA GLU A 72 7.17 26.20 -2.31
C GLU A 72 6.95 27.50 -1.54
N LYS A 73 5.69 27.93 -1.40
CA LYS A 73 5.34 29.25 -0.86
C LYS A 73 4.96 29.24 0.61
N LYS A 74 4.71 28.07 1.20
CA LYS A 74 4.19 27.89 2.57
C LYS A 74 2.93 28.72 2.85
N VAL A 75 2.13 28.99 1.81
CA VAL A 75 0.83 29.63 1.95
C VAL A 75 -0.13 28.56 2.46
N GLY A 76 -0.83 28.85 3.56
CA GLY A 76 -1.86 28.00 4.12
C GLY A 76 -3.21 28.29 3.47
N HIS A 77 -3.93 27.23 3.12
CA HIS A 77 -5.30 27.26 2.64
C HIS A 77 -6.20 26.54 3.64
N ASP A 78 -7.39 27.09 3.88
CA ASP A 78 -8.41 26.55 4.78
C ASP A 78 -9.76 26.60 4.05
N GLU A 79 -10.23 25.44 3.60
CA GLU A 79 -11.41 25.32 2.75
C GLU A 79 -12.42 24.34 3.35
N ILE A 80 -13.70 24.55 3.04
CA ILE A 80 -14.80 23.70 3.51
C ILE A 80 -15.45 23.00 2.33
N TYR A 81 -15.61 21.68 2.43
CA TYR A 81 -16.22 20.83 1.41
C TYR A 81 -17.39 20.02 1.97
N ASP A 82 -18.39 19.72 1.14
CA ASP A 82 -19.53 18.91 1.56
C ASP A 82 -19.18 17.41 1.70
N ALA A 83 -18.13 16.96 1.00
CA ALA A 83 -17.65 15.58 1.06
C ALA A 83 -16.13 15.48 0.88
N LEU A 84 -15.54 14.45 1.48
CA LEU A 84 -14.14 14.05 1.35
C LEU A 84 -14.04 12.63 0.77
N VAL A 85 -13.25 12.48 -0.28
CA VAL A 85 -12.87 11.18 -0.83
C VAL A 85 -11.36 11.00 -0.67
N VAL A 86 -10.96 10.04 0.17
CA VAL A 86 -9.55 9.80 0.49
C VAL A 86 -8.92 8.85 -0.53
N CYS A 87 -7.90 9.36 -1.25
CA CYS A 87 -7.20 8.67 -2.35
C CYS A 87 -5.66 8.73 -2.21
N ASN A 88 -5.11 8.84 -0.99
CA ASN A 88 -3.67 9.07 -0.76
C ASN A 88 -2.77 7.84 -0.98
N GLY A 89 -3.36 6.67 -1.28
CA GLY A 89 -2.64 5.42 -1.43
C GLY A 89 -2.14 4.84 -0.10
N HIS A 90 -1.49 3.68 -0.19
CA HIS A 90 -1.07 2.89 0.98
C HIS A 90 0.25 2.13 0.77
N TYR A 91 1.03 2.50 -0.25
CA TYR A 91 2.37 1.95 -0.52
C TYR A 91 3.46 3.00 -0.24
N ILE A 92 3.38 3.66 0.93
CA ILE A 92 4.28 4.75 1.33
C ILE A 92 4.89 4.47 2.71
N GLU A 93 4.06 4.27 3.75
CA GLU A 93 4.56 4.04 5.12
C GLU A 93 5.12 2.62 5.28
N PRO A 94 6.45 2.42 5.42
CA PRO A 94 7.05 1.11 5.41
C PRO A 94 6.68 0.30 6.67
N ARG A 95 6.51 -1.00 6.50
CA ARG A 95 6.45 -1.94 7.63
C ARG A 95 7.79 -2.63 7.74
N LEU A 96 8.44 -2.59 8.89
CA LEU A 96 9.65 -3.38 9.14
C LEU A 96 9.29 -4.71 9.80
N ALA A 97 10.15 -5.72 9.60
CA ALA A 97 10.03 -6.99 10.29
C ALA A 97 10.70 -6.87 11.65
N ASP A 98 10.12 -7.51 12.66
CA ASP A 98 10.81 -7.66 13.94
C ASP A 98 11.76 -8.86 13.83
N ILE A 99 13.07 -8.61 13.92
CA ILE A 99 14.12 -9.61 13.77
C ILE A 99 14.93 -9.63 15.08
N PRO A 100 14.93 -10.73 15.84
CA PRO A 100 15.70 -10.82 17.08
C PRO A 100 17.19 -10.54 16.86
N GLY A 101 17.75 -9.63 17.66
CA GLY A 101 19.17 -9.23 17.59
C GLY A 101 19.49 -8.11 16.59
N ILE A 102 18.51 -7.61 15.82
CA ILE A 102 18.75 -6.64 14.74
C ILE A 102 19.38 -5.33 15.22
N SER A 103 19.08 -4.89 16.44
CA SER A 103 19.63 -3.66 17.02
C SER A 103 21.15 -3.68 17.21
N SER A 104 21.74 -4.88 17.35
CA SER A 104 23.18 -5.06 17.55
C SER A 104 23.88 -5.66 16.31
N TRP A 105 23.13 -5.95 15.24
CA TRP A 105 23.69 -6.50 14.01
C TRP A 105 24.43 -5.40 13.22
N PRO A 106 25.68 -5.64 12.79
CA PRO A 106 26.54 -4.58 12.25
C PRO A 106 26.26 -4.22 10.78
N GLY A 107 25.43 -5.01 10.08
CA GLY A 107 25.15 -4.80 8.67
C GLY A 107 24.14 -3.68 8.41
N LYS A 108 23.79 -3.48 7.14
CA LYS A 108 22.86 -2.42 6.72
C LYS A 108 21.41 -2.92 6.66
N GLU A 109 20.54 -2.31 7.44
CA GLU A 109 19.09 -2.54 7.39
C GLU A 109 18.40 -1.50 6.48
N MET A 110 17.47 -1.92 5.62
CA MET A 110 16.64 -0.99 4.83
C MET A 110 15.28 -1.58 4.42
N HIS A 111 14.30 -0.73 4.15
CA HIS A 111 13.04 -1.15 3.50
C HIS A 111 13.15 -1.09 1.97
N SER A 112 12.36 -1.91 1.26
CA SER A 112 12.32 -1.95 -0.21
C SER A 112 12.03 -0.61 -0.89
N ASP A 113 11.40 0.31 -0.17
CA ASP A 113 11.06 1.66 -0.64
C ASP A 113 12.30 2.54 -0.81
N ASN A 114 13.27 2.43 0.10
CA ASN A 114 14.50 3.23 0.08
C ASN A 114 15.65 2.51 -0.63
N ARG A 115 15.34 1.69 -1.65
CA ARG A 115 16.35 0.90 -2.35
C ARG A 115 17.32 1.81 -3.10
N THR A 116 18.51 2.00 -2.54
CA THR A 116 19.68 2.34 -3.34
C THR A 116 20.33 1.03 -3.74
N ILE A 117 20.44 0.74 -5.04
CA ILE A 117 21.07 -0.50 -5.52
C ILE A 117 22.55 -0.46 -5.13
N GLN A 118 22.88 -1.01 -3.96
CA GLN A 118 24.26 -1.21 -3.54
C GLN A 118 24.78 -2.48 -4.23
N ARG A 119 25.81 -2.30 -5.05
CA ARG A 119 26.42 -3.33 -5.90
C ARG A 119 27.35 -4.28 -5.14
N SER A 120 27.22 -4.39 -3.82
CA SER A 120 28.23 -5.03 -2.98
C SER A 120 27.57 -5.66 -1.76
N GLY A 121 27.50 -7.00 -1.74
CA GLY A 121 27.17 -7.77 -0.53
C GLY A 121 26.20 -8.94 -0.73
N CYS A 122 26.14 -9.81 0.28
CA CYS A 122 25.11 -10.83 0.47
C CYS A 122 23.85 -10.17 1.06
N CYS A 123 22.69 -10.34 0.41
CA CYS A 123 21.44 -9.70 0.81
C CYS A 123 20.42 -10.72 1.35
N ALA A 124 19.87 -10.51 2.55
CA ALA A 124 18.69 -11.23 3.03
C ALA A 124 17.41 -10.42 2.82
N TYR A 125 16.36 -11.09 2.35
CA TYR A 125 15.02 -10.51 2.28
C TYR A 125 14.11 -11.11 3.32
N TRP A 126 13.31 -10.24 3.95
CA TRP A 126 12.12 -10.67 4.67
C TRP A 126 10.89 -10.45 3.80
N LYS A 127 10.21 -11.51 3.37
CA LYS A 127 9.10 -11.45 2.41
C LYS A 127 7.72 -11.57 3.09
N ARG A 128 6.76 -10.68 2.74
CA ARG A 128 5.30 -10.96 2.79
C ARG A 128 4.63 -10.90 1.40
N CYS A 129 5.10 -10.05 0.46
CA CYS A 129 4.71 -9.99 -0.96
C CYS A 129 5.83 -9.31 -1.80
N ASN A 130 5.88 -9.53 -3.12
CA ASN A 130 6.74 -8.85 -4.12
C ASN A 130 8.28 -8.87 -3.97
N ALA A 131 8.85 -9.61 -3.02
CA ALA A 131 10.31 -9.76 -2.91
C ALA A 131 10.97 -10.49 -4.11
N GLU A 132 10.20 -11.19 -4.95
CA GLU A 132 10.73 -11.97 -6.08
C GLU A 132 11.30 -11.10 -7.20
N ASP A 133 10.62 -10.02 -7.55
CA ASP A 133 11.13 -9.14 -8.61
C ASP A 133 12.35 -8.36 -8.12
N ILE A 134 12.34 -7.95 -6.85
CA ILE A 134 13.46 -7.28 -6.20
C ILE A 134 14.66 -8.22 -6.08
N SER A 135 14.45 -9.48 -5.66
CA SER A 135 15.54 -10.44 -5.48
C SER A 135 16.17 -10.83 -6.82
N ARG A 136 15.36 -11.01 -7.88
CA ARG A 136 15.86 -11.26 -9.25
C ARG A 136 16.65 -10.07 -9.80
N ASP A 137 16.19 -8.84 -9.54
CA ASP A 137 16.91 -7.65 -10.00
C ASP A 137 18.24 -7.47 -9.27
N ILE A 138 18.25 -7.66 -7.94
CA ILE A 138 19.47 -7.56 -7.13
C ILE A 138 20.45 -8.70 -7.41
N ALA A 139 19.96 -9.91 -7.73
CA ALA A 139 20.81 -11.05 -8.11
C ALA A 139 21.66 -10.76 -9.37
N ARG A 140 21.32 -9.74 -10.18
CA ARG A 140 22.15 -9.31 -11.32
C ARG A 140 23.45 -8.63 -10.90
N ALA A 141 23.56 -8.16 -9.66
CA ALA A 141 24.71 -7.40 -9.18
C ALA A 141 25.27 -7.90 -7.83
N ALA A 142 24.45 -8.53 -6.99
CA ALA A 142 24.86 -9.05 -5.69
C ALA A 142 25.69 -10.34 -5.80
N LYS A 143 26.56 -10.58 -4.81
CA LYS A 143 27.36 -11.81 -4.74
C LYS A 143 26.46 -13.01 -4.48
N GLU A 144 25.60 -12.91 -3.48
CA GLU A 144 24.61 -13.92 -3.09
C GLU A 144 23.32 -13.24 -2.64
N VAL A 145 22.19 -13.89 -2.91
CA VAL A 145 20.86 -13.41 -2.54
C VAL A 145 20.11 -14.51 -1.79
N HIS A 146 19.64 -14.18 -0.59
CA HIS A 146 18.93 -15.09 0.31
C HIS A 146 17.53 -14.53 0.57
N VAL A 147 16.49 -15.26 0.18
CA VAL A 147 15.10 -14.83 0.37
C VAL A 147 14.50 -15.66 1.50
N ALA A 148 14.26 -15.04 2.66
CA ALA A 148 13.51 -15.65 3.76
C ALA A 148 12.01 -15.35 3.63
N TYR A 149 11.20 -16.37 3.89
CA TYR A 149 9.74 -16.26 3.81
C TYR A 149 9.06 -16.92 4.99
N TRP A 150 8.11 -16.20 5.59
CA TRP A 150 7.42 -16.62 6.81
C TRP A 150 6.54 -17.86 6.63
N SER A 151 6.04 -18.13 5.41
CA SER A 151 5.19 -19.29 5.14
C SER A 151 5.93 -20.45 4.46
N ASN A 152 7.25 -20.36 4.34
CA ASN A 152 8.06 -21.50 3.93
C ASN A 152 8.14 -22.51 5.07
N ALA A 153 8.24 -23.80 4.73
CA ALA A 153 8.50 -24.84 5.72
C ALA A 153 9.83 -24.58 6.44
N ALA A 154 9.92 -24.92 7.73
CA ALA A 154 11.06 -24.58 8.57
C ALA A 154 12.40 -25.10 8.02
N ASP A 155 12.38 -26.21 7.28
CA ASP A 155 13.51 -26.89 6.63
C ASP A 155 13.87 -26.32 5.24
N THR A 156 13.16 -25.29 4.75
CA THR A 156 13.35 -24.77 3.39
C THR A 156 14.76 -24.24 3.16
N PHE A 157 15.46 -24.82 2.19
CA PHE A 157 16.69 -24.28 1.60
C PHE A 157 16.79 -24.71 0.13
N ILE A 158 16.41 -23.82 -0.78
CA ILE A 158 16.24 -24.15 -2.21
C ILE A 158 17.01 -23.14 -3.06
N LYS A 159 17.90 -23.61 -3.93
CA LYS A 159 18.53 -22.76 -4.94
C LYS A 159 17.53 -22.48 -6.07
N GLN A 160 17.29 -21.21 -6.37
CA GLN A 160 16.30 -20.82 -7.37
C GLN A 160 16.75 -21.20 -8.78
N THR A 161 15.90 -21.93 -9.50
CA THR A 161 16.15 -22.31 -10.90
C THR A 161 16.40 -21.07 -11.77
N GLY A 162 17.39 -21.17 -12.67
CA GLY A 162 17.79 -20.08 -13.56
C GLY A 162 18.68 -19.01 -12.94
N HIS A 163 19.09 -19.17 -11.67
CA HIS A 163 20.01 -18.24 -10.99
C HIS A 163 21.18 -19.01 -10.38
N THR A 164 22.39 -18.46 -10.48
CA THR A 164 23.60 -19.07 -9.91
C THR A 164 23.82 -18.68 -8.46
N ASN A 165 23.22 -17.58 -8.02
CA ASN A 165 23.48 -16.87 -6.77
C ASN A 165 22.21 -16.49 -5.96
N LEU A 166 21.09 -17.19 -6.15
CA LEU A 166 19.83 -16.91 -5.44
C LEU A 166 19.30 -18.16 -4.73
N TRP A 167 19.03 -18.03 -3.43
CA TRP A 167 18.50 -19.08 -2.57
C TRP A 167 17.24 -18.62 -1.84
N ILE A 168 16.33 -19.56 -1.62
CA ILE A 168 15.10 -19.41 -0.88
C ILE A 168 15.27 -20.17 0.45
N HIS A 169 14.96 -19.51 1.55
CA HIS A 169 15.15 -19.99 2.92
C HIS A 169 13.83 -20.02 3.69
N SER A 170 13.82 -20.73 4.82
CA SER A 170 12.85 -20.52 5.89
C SER A 170 13.01 -19.14 6.52
N MET A 171 12.22 -18.83 7.55
CA MET A 171 12.25 -17.53 8.21
C MET A 171 13.60 -17.29 8.88
N ILE A 172 14.03 -16.03 8.95
CA ILE A 172 15.16 -15.64 9.81
C ILE A 172 14.73 -15.85 11.27
N GLU A 173 15.52 -16.61 12.01
CA GLU A 173 15.30 -16.85 13.44
C GLU A 173 15.89 -15.72 14.27
N ARG A 174 17.13 -15.32 13.99
CA ARG A 174 17.85 -14.25 14.69
C ARG A 174 19.06 -13.78 13.90
N VAL A 175 19.64 -12.66 14.32
CA VAL A 175 20.89 -12.11 13.79
C VAL A 175 21.87 -11.82 14.94
N HIS A 176 23.17 -11.82 14.63
CA HIS A 176 24.25 -11.71 15.62
C HIS A 176 25.21 -10.54 15.36
N GLU A 177 25.94 -10.12 16.41
CA GLU A 177 26.89 -9.00 16.37
C GLU A 177 28.09 -9.24 15.44
N ASP A 178 28.37 -10.50 15.10
CA ASP A 178 29.42 -10.87 14.13
C ASP A 178 28.97 -10.74 12.66
N GLY A 179 27.75 -10.28 12.42
CA GLY A 179 27.15 -10.14 11.09
C GLY A 179 26.42 -11.38 10.58
N SER A 180 26.41 -12.48 11.35
CA SER A 180 25.73 -13.70 10.94
C SER A 180 24.21 -13.64 11.12
N VAL A 181 23.51 -14.30 10.19
CA VAL A 181 22.06 -14.45 10.14
C VAL A 181 21.73 -15.92 10.22
N VAL A 182 20.94 -16.29 11.22
CA VAL A 182 20.51 -17.67 11.48
C VAL A 182 19.07 -17.84 11.00
N PHE A 183 18.83 -18.84 10.15
CA PHE A 183 17.51 -19.22 9.68
C PHE A 183 16.94 -20.37 10.53
N GLN A 184 15.62 -20.57 10.49
CA GLN A 184 14.94 -21.59 11.32
C GLN A 184 15.38 -23.04 11.08
N ASN A 185 16.02 -23.34 9.95
CA ASN A 185 16.63 -24.65 9.68
C ASN A 185 18.03 -24.81 10.31
N GLY A 186 18.51 -23.81 11.05
CA GLY A 186 19.86 -23.77 11.61
C GLY A 186 20.96 -23.34 10.64
N ILE A 187 20.64 -23.08 9.36
CA ILE A 187 21.61 -22.53 8.42
C ILE A 187 22.03 -21.14 8.90
N THR A 188 23.33 -20.88 8.88
CA THR A 188 23.92 -19.61 9.30
C THR A 188 24.74 -19.02 8.16
N ILE A 189 24.50 -17.75 7.83
CA ILE A 189 25.13 -17.08 6.69
C ILE A 189 25.58 -15.68 7.11
N LEU A 190 26.76 -15.24 6.66
CA LEU A 190 27.19 -13.86 6.81
C LEU A 190 26.47 -12.98 5.77
N ILE A 191 25.79 -11.95 6.25
CA ILE A 191 24.96 -11.08 5.41
C ILE A 191 25.41 -9.64 5.63
N ASP A 192 25.50 -8.88 4.55
CA ASP A 192 25.92 -7.47 4.59
C ASP A 192 24.71 -6.53 4.66
N VAL A 193 23.60 -6.92 4.04
CA VAL A 193 22.40 -6.09 3.89
C VAL A 193 21.13 -6.91 4.15
N ILE A 194 20.24 -6.40 5.00
CA ILE A 194 18.88 -6.91 5.17
C ILE A 194 17.91 -5.93 4.53
N ILE A 195 17.09 -6.43 3.60
CA ILE A 195 16.06 -5.66 2.90
C ILE A 195 14.68 -6.16 3.32
N HIS A 196 13.92 -5.31 4.00
CA HIS A 196 12.56 -5.56 4.40
C HIS A 196 11.62 -5.41 3.19
N CYS A 197 11.06 -6.52 2.72
CA CYS A 197 10.00 -6.63 1.71
C CYS A 197 8.68 -7.04 2.37
N THR A 198 8.37 -6.37 3.48
CA THR A 198 7.29 -6.65 4.43
C THR A 198 6.00 -5.91 4.13
N GLY A 199 5.99 -5.11 3.06
CA GLY A 199 4.85 -4.29 2.67
C GLY A 199 4.76 -3.00 3.50
N TYR A 200 3.57 -2.42 3.52
CA TYR A 200 3.35 -1.07 4.02
C TYR A 200 2.21 -1.04 5.03
N LYS A 201 2.06 0.09 5.73
CA LYS A 201 0.98 0.37 6.67
C LYS A 201 -0.01 1.35 6.04
N TYR A 202 -1.28 1.21 6.40
CA TYR A 202 -2.22 2.32 6.20
C TYR A 202 -1.86 3.43 7.17
N HIS A 203 -1.77 4.65 6.65
CA HIS A 203 -1.43 5.82 7.44
C HIS A 203 -2.16 7.05 6.91
N PHE A 204 -2.91 7.71 7.79
CA PHE A 204 -3.75 8.87 7.48
C PHE A 204 -3.50 9.97 8.52
N SER A 205 -2.25 10.42 8.68
CA SER A 205 -1.87 11.43 9.69
C SER A 205 -2.64 12.75 9.58
N PHE A 206 -3.13 13.08 8.37
CA PHE A 206 -3.93 14.26 8.12
C PHE A 206 -5.40 14.10 8.54
N LEU A 207 -5.92 12.89 8.75
CA LEU A 207 -7.35 12.65 8.88
C LEU A 207 -7.77 12.54 10.35
N ASP A 208 -8.49 13.54 10.85
CA ASP A 208 -9.10 13.52 12.17
C ASP A 208 -10.59 13.15 12.06
N THR A 209 -10.92 11.95 12.54
CA THR A 209 -12.31 11.46 12.60
C THR A 209 -12.82 11.31 14.03
N ASN A 210 -12.14 11.88 15.03
CA ASN A 210 -12.45 11.67 16.45
C ASN A 210 -12.55 10.19 16.84
N GLY A 211 -11.72 9.34 16.23
CA GLY A 211 -11.68 7.89 16.48
C GLY A 211 -12.77 7.06 15.78
N ILE A 212 -13.63 7.67 14.94
CA ILE A 212 -14.64 6.94 14.17
C ILE A 212 -13.99 5.99 13.17
N VAL A 213 -12.91 6.41 12.51
CA VAL A 213 -12.10 5.58 11.62
C VAL A 213 -10.75 5.34 12.27
N THR A 214 -10.39 4.06 12.39
CA THR A 214 -9.12 3.63 12.98
C THR A 214 -8.38 2.70 12.03
N VAL A 215 -7.08 2.57 12.28
CA VAL A 215 -6.23 1.55 11.64
C VAL A 215 -5.72 0.63 12.73
N ASP A 216 -6.20 -0.60 12.74
CA ASP A 216 -5.81 -1.63 13.72
C ASP A 216 -5.24 -2.86 13.01
N ASP A 217 -3.94 -3.13 13.21
CA ASP A 217 -3.15 -4.12 12.47
C ASP A 217 -3.46 -4.13 10.96
N ASN A 218 -3.29 -2.96 10.31
CA ASN A 218 -3.58 -2.72 8.89
C ASN A 218 -5.05 -2.92 8.45
N ARG A 219 -6.00 -3.09 9.37
CA ARG A 219 -7.43 -3.00 9.07
C ARG A 219 -7.90 -1.56 9.24
N VAL A 220 -8.23 -0.90 8.14
CA VAL A 220 -8.92 0.40 8.16
C VAL A 220 -10.40 0.16 8.40
N GLY A 221 -10.97 0.76 9.45
CA GLY A 221 -12.35 0.45 9.79
C GLY A 221 -12.99 1.29 10.89
N PRO A 222 -14.30 1.08 11.08
CA PRO A 222 -15.17 0.21 10.27
C PRO A 222 -15.49 0.85 8.91
N LEU A 223 -15.44 0.06 7.81
CA LEU A 223 -15.74 0.53 6.45
C LEU A 223 -16.70 -0.44 5.73
N TYR A 224 -17.89 0.04 5.39
CA TYR A 224 -18.85 -0.65 4.54
C TYR A 224 -18.27 -0.81 3.14
N LYS A 225 -18.21 -2.06 2.67
CA LYS A 225 -17.61 -2.45 1.38
C LYS A 225 -16.19 -1.88 1.16
N HIS A 226 -15.44 -1.65 2.24
CA HIS A 226 -14.10 -1.02 2.23
C HIS A 226 -14.06 0.44 1.70
N ILE A 227 -15.20 1.13 1.71
CA ILE A 227 -15.33 2.50 1.17
C ILE A 227 -15.92 3.47 2.20
N PHE A 228 -17.05 3.12 2.81
CA PHE A 228 -17.85 4.08 3.58
C PHE A 228 -17.77 3.81 5.08
N PRO A 229 -17.24 4.73 5.90
CA PRO A 229 -17.43 4.68 7.35
C PRO A 229 -18.91 4.94 7.71
N PRO A 230 -19.65 3.98 8.30
CA PRO A 230 -21.11 4.09 8.41
C PRO A 230 -21.63 5.35 9.12
N THR A 231 -20.92 5.84 10.14
CA THR A 231 -21.31 7.07 10.87
C THR A 231 -21.07 8.37 10.09
N LEU A 232 -20.15 8.36 9.12
CA LEU A 232 -19.74 9.55 8.37
C LEU A 232 -20.15 9.49 6.90
N ALA A 233 -20.78 8.38 6.48
CA ALA A 233 -21.27 8.20 5.13
C ALA A 233 -22.48 9.11 4.82
N PRO A 234 -22.61 9.64 3.60
CA PRO A 234 -21.66 9.52 2.49
C PRO A 234 -20.58 10.61 2.46
N SER A 235 -20.56 11.52 3.44
CA SER A 235 -19.66 12.69 3.46
C SER A 235 -18.17 12.33 3.54
N LEU A 236 -17.82 11.16 4.09
CA LEU A 236 -16.47 10.59 4.02
C LEU A 236 -16.50 9.27 3.27
N SER A 237 -15.53 9.06 2.38
CA SER A 237 -15.32 7.79 1.68
C SER A 237 -13.85 7.56 1.32
N PHE A 238 -13.49 6.31 1.02
CA PHE A 238 -12.14 5.91 0.66
C PHE A 238 -12.11 5.18 -0.69
N ILE A 239 -11.09 5.46 -1.50
CA ILE A 239 -10.80 4.69 -2.71
C ILE A 239 -9.47 3.97 -2.52
N GLY A 240 -9.44 2.69 -2.91
CA GLY A 240 -8.21 1.92 -2.93
C GLY A 240 -7.69 1.43 -1.59
N ILE A 241 -8.59 1.07 -0.67
CA ILE A 241 -8.25 0.34 0.57
C ILE A 241 -8.04 -1.16 0.30
N ALA A 242 -8.60 -1.73 -0.77
CA ALA A 242 -8.36 -3.14 -1.08
C ALA A 242 -6.96 -3.34 -1.70
N TRP A 243 -6.28 -4.40 -1.29
CA TRP A 243 -4.98 -4.84 -1.81
C TRP A 243 -5.11 -6.21 -2.48
N LYS A 244 -4.13 -6.63 -3.30
CA LYS A 244 -4.21 -7.80 -4.20
C LYS A 244 -5.36 -7.73 -5.22
N ILE A 245 -5.58 -6.55 -5.77
CA ILE A 245 -6.61 -6.27 -6.78
C ILE A 245 -5.99 -5.86 -8.12
N VAL A 246 -6.81 -5.78 -9.17
CA VAL A 246 -6.48 -5.01 -10.39
C VAL A 246 -6.96 -3.57 -10.14
N PRO A 247 -6.05 -2.60 -9.89
CA PRO A 247 -6.42 -1.35 -9.23
C PRO A 247 -7.34 -0.45 -10.06
N PHE A 248 -6.98 -0.13 -11.31
CA PHE A 248 -7.70 0.88 -12.10
C PHE A 248 -9.21 0.58 -12.29
N PRO A 249 -9.64 -0.61 -12.73
CA PRO A 249 -11.07 -0.90 -12.87
C PRO A 249 -11.79 -0.97 -11.52
N ILE A 250 -11.12 -1.35 -10.43
CA ILE A 250 -11.73 -1.32 -9.10
C ILE A 250 -11.92 0.12 -8.64
N PHE A 251 -10.89 0.97 -8.76
CA PHE A 251 -10.96 2.38 -8.37
C PHE A 251 -12.01 3.14 -9.19
N GLU A 252 -12.15 2.82 -10.47
CA GLU A 252 -13.21 3.32 -11.34
C GLU A 252 -14.61 2.97 -10.83
N LEU A 253 -14.82 1.73 -10.39
CA LEU A 253 -16.12 1.31 -9.87
C LEU A 253 -16.41 1.92 -8.50
N GLN A 254 -15.39 2.03 -7.64
CA GLN A 254 -15.49 2.70 -6.35
C GLN A 254 -15.86 4.18 -6.53
N SER A 255 -15.16 4.91 -7.42
CA SER A 255 -15.44 6.33 -7.68
C SER A 255 -16.81 6.54 -8.32
N LYS A 256 -17.21 5.71 -9.29
CA LYS A 256 -18.54 5.76 -9.92
C LYS A 256 -19.65 5.50 -8.90
N TRP A 257 -19.46 4.58 -7.95
CA TRP A 257 -20.44 4.33 -6.89
C TRP A 257 -20.51 5.51 -5.91
N ILE A 258 -19.37 6.03 -5.45
CA ILE A 258 -19.31 7.21 -4.57
C ILE A 258 -20.00 8.41 -5.21
N ALA A 259 -19.70 8.73 -6.47
CA ALA A 259 -20.34 9.82 -7.19
C ALA A 259 -21.86 9.61 -7.34
N GLY A 260 -22.31 8.37 -7.59
CA GLY A 260 -23.72 8.01 -7.63
C GLY A 260 -24.43 8.21 -6.29
N VAL A 261 -23.74 7.94 -5.18
CA VAL A 261 -24.26 8.19 -3.83
C VAL A 261 -24.32 9.69 -3.51
N LEU A 262 -23.22 10.42 -3.75
CA LEU A 262 -23.13 11.86 -3.46
C LEU A 262 -24.11 12.70 -4.29
N SER A 263 -24.44 12.26 -5.51
CA SER A 263 -25.46 12.91 -6.36
C SER A 263 -26.91 12.53 -6.00
N GLY A 264 -27.11 11.60 -5.04
CA GLY A 264 -28.43 11.09 -4.68
C GLY A 264 -29.03 10.10 -5.68
N ARG A 265 -28.28 9.68 -6.72
CA ARG A 265 -28.73 8.68 -7.70
C ARG A 265 -28.80 7.27 -7.10
N ILE A 266 -27.96 6.98 -6.11
CA ILE A 266 -27.85 5.68 -5.44
C ILE A 266 -27.99 5.90 -3.95
N THR A 267 -28.88 5.16 -3.30
CA THR A 267 -29.09 5.24 -1.85
C THR A 267 -28.18 4.23 -1.15
N LEU A 268 -27.54 4.64 -0.06
CA LEU A 268 -26.85 3.72 0.84
C LEU A 268 -27.85 3.03 1.78
N PRO A 269 -27.56 1.82 2.28
CA PRO A 269 -28.30 1.24 3.39
C PRO A 269 -28.28 2.13 4.64
N SER A 270 -29.10 1.82 5.63
CA SER A 270 -29.02 2.49 6.93
C SER A 270 -27.64 2.29 7.57
N LYS A 271 -27.28 3.18 8.50
CA LYS A 271 -26.03 3.05 9.28
C LYS A 271 -25.98 1.71 9.97
N GLU A 272 -27.10 1.28 10.54
CA GLU A 272 -27.27 0.02 11.26
C GLU A 272 -27.04 -1.17 10.34
N ASP A 273 -27.65 -1.19 9.14
CA ASP A 273 -27.46 -2.27 8.17
C ASP A 273 -26.01 -2.35 7.68
N MET A 274 -25.37 -1.20 7.43
CA MET A 274 -23.96 -1.15 7.05
C MET A 274 -23.07 -1.73 8.15
N MET A 275 -23.35 -1.40 9.42
CA MET A 275 -22.59 -1.93 10.57
C MET A 275 -22.79 -3.43 10.73
N VAL A 276 -24.02 -3.94 10.63
CA VAL A 276 -24.32 -5.38 10.71
C VAL A 276 -23.53 -6.16 9.65
N GLU A 277 -23.43 -5.64 8.43
CA GLU A 277 -22.68 -6.31 7.37
C GLU A 277 -21.16 -6.36 7.68
N ILE A 278 -20.61 -5.27 8.21
CA ILE A 278 -19.19 -5.18 8.60
C ILE A 278 -18.89 -6.17 9.73
N GLU A 279 -19.72 -6.19 10.77
CA GLU A 279 -19.56 -7.08 11.92
C GLU A 279 -19.67 -8.56 11.49
N THR A 280 -20.63 -8.88 10.62
CA THR A 280 -20.80 -10.22 10.04
C THR A 280 -19.56 -10.64 9.26
N LEU A 281 -18.98 -9.74 8.45
CA LEU A 281 -17.76 -9.99 7.71
C LEU A 281 -16.57 -10.25 8.65
N TYR A 282 -16.42 -9.44 9.69
CA TYR A 282 -15.33 -9.61 10.66
C TYR A 282 -15.45 -10.91 11.46
N ALA A 283 -16.66 -11.27 11.90
CA ALA A 283 -16.92 -12.54 12.56
C ALA A 283 -16.62 -13.73 11.63
N THR A 284 -16.93 -13.62 10.34
CA THR A 284 -16.59 -14.65 9.34
C THR A 284 -15.08 -14.85 9.23
N TYR A 285 -14.31 -13.76 9.17
CA TYR A 285 -12.84 -13.83 9.13
C TYR A 285 -12.25 -14.43 10.39
N GLU A 286 -12.75 -14.02 11.56
CA GLU A 286 -12.32 -14.57 12.84
C GLU A 286 -12.59 -16.08 12.93
N ALA A 287 -13.79 -16.52 12.55
CA ALA A 287 -14.16 -17.94 12.52
C ALA A 287 -13.29 -18.77 11.55
N GLN A 288 -12.76 -18.14 10.50
CA GLN A 288 -11.84 -18.76 9.53
C GLN A 288 -10.36 -18.65 9.96
N GLY A 289 -10.06 -18.02 11.10
CA GLY A 289 -8.68 -17.76 11.54
C GLY A 289 -7.94 -16.78 10.63
N ILE A 290 -8.65 -15.98 9.84
CA ILE A 290 -8.07 -14.97 8.96
C ILE A 290 -7.71 -13.75 9.83
N PRO A 291 -6.42 -13.39 9.92
CA PRO A 291 -6.01 -12.26 10.74
C PRO A 291 -6.52 -10.92 10.16
N LYS A 292 -6.44 -9.84 10.94
CA LYS A 292 -6.83 -8.50 10.50
C LYS A 292 -6.04 -8.01 9.28
N ARG A 293 -4.79 -8.48 9.18
CA ARG A 293 -3.72 -8.11 8.22
C ARG A 293 -3.50 -9.10 7.08
#